data_AF-Q9ZID0-F1
#
_entry.id   AF-Q9ZID0-F1
#
_cell.length_a   1.000
_cell.length_b   1.000
_cell.length_c   1.000
_cell.angle_alpha   90.00
_cell.angle_beta   90.00
_cell.angle_gamma   90.00
#
_symmetry.space_group_name_H-M   'P 1'
#
loop_
_entity.id
_entity.type
_entity.pdbx_description
1 polymer ?
#
loop_
_entity_poly.entity_id
_entity_poly.type
_entity_poly.pdbx_seq_one_letter_code
_entity_poly.pdbx_strand_id
1 'polypeptide(L)' 'ILNTILSAKVAQGVGADIRESSFRKIQTFSFSNIEKLSTGNLVVRQTNDITQVQNLVMLSLQSLTRIPIMFIGAFI' A
#
# COMPACT_ATOMS: atom_id res chain seq x y z
N ILE A 1 13.88 -14.64 5.38
CA ILE A 1 13.65 -13.95 6.67
C ILE A 1 14.06 -12.49 6.59
N LEU A 2 15.34 -12.14 6.35
CA LEU A 2 15.80 -10.74 6.28
C LEU A 2 15.03 -9.88 5.26
N ASN A 3 14.86 -10.42 4.05
CA ASN A 3 14.11 -9.79 2.96
C ASN A 3 12.63 -9.58 3.30
N THR A 4 12.00 -10.57 3.96
CA THR A 4 10.61 -10.48 4.42
C THR A 4 10.45 -9.38 5.48
N ILE A 5 11.39 -9.27 6.42
CA ILE A 5 11.36 -8.23 7.47
C ILE A 5 11.54 -6.83 6.86
N LEU A 6 12.48 -6.66 5.93
CA LEU A 6 12.69 -5.39 5.22
C LEU A 6 11.47 -5.01 4.38
N SER A 7 10.95 -5.96 3.60
CA SER A 7 9.75 -5.77 2.78
C SER A 7 8.53 -5.42 3.63
N ALA A 8 8.35 -6.08 4.79
CA ALA A 8 7.28 -5.77 5.72
C ALA A 8 7.43 -4.38 6.34
N LYS A 9 8.66 -3.97 6.71
CA LYS A 9 8.93 -2.64 7.25
C LYS A 9 8.61 -1.54 6.23
N VAL A 10 9.03 -1.72 4.98
CA VAL A 10 8.78 -0.77 3.89
C VAL A 10 7.29 -0.74 3.53
N ALA A 11 6.62 -1.89 3.40
CA ALA A 11 5.19 -1.94 3.13
C ALA A 11 4.35 -1.31 4.25
N GLN A 12 4.75 -1.48 5.52
CA GLN A 12 4.09 -0.79 6.63
C GLN A 12 4.31 0.73 6.61
N GLY A 13 5.54 1.19 6.32
CA GLY A 13 5.82 2.62 6.16
C GLY A 13 5.01 3.25 5.03
N VAL A 14 5.01 2.64 3.85
CA VAL A 14 4.22 3.11 2.69
C VAL A 14 2.72 3.13 3.01
N GLY A 15 2.19 2.11 3.68
CA GLY A 15 0.79 2.09 4.10
C GLY A 15 0.45 3.15 5.15
N ALA A 16 1.39 3.51 6.03
CA ALA A 16 1.23 4.58 7.00
C ALA A 16 1.19 5.96 6.31
N ASP A 17 2.11 6.23 5.39
CA ASP A 17 2.17 7.48 4.64
C ASP A 17 0.94 7.70 3.75
N ILE A 18 0.45 6.64 3.10
CA ILE A 18 -0.78 6.70 2.31
C ILE A 18 -1.99 6.98 3.22
N ARG A 19 -2.05 6.35 4.40
CA ARG A 19 -3.14 6.60 5.35
C ARG A 19 -3.12 8.03 5.88
N GLU A 20 -1.94 8.56 6.21
CA GLU A 20 -1.79 9.94 6.69
C GLU A 20 -2.15 10.95 5.60
N SER A 21 -1.60 10.80 4.39
CA SER A 21 -1.89 11.70 3.27
C SER A 21 -3.37 11.67 2.87
N SER A 22 -3.99 10.50 2.91
CA SER A 22 -5.41 10.34 2.62
C SER A 22 -6.29 10.98 3.71
N PHE A 23 -5.96 10.80 4.98
CA PHE A 23 -6.66 11.45 6.09
C PHE A 23 -6.53 12.98 6.02
N ARG A 24 -5.34 13.49 5.70
CA ARG A 24 -5.08 14.93 5.49
C ARG A 24 -5.86 15.50 4.29
N LYS A 25 -6.00 14.70 3.22
CA LYS A 25 -6.83 15.05 2.05
C LYS A 25 -8.31 15.09 2.42
N ILE A 26 -8.79 14.16 3.24
CA ILE A 26 -10.17 14.13 3.74
C ILE A 26 -10.47 15.38 4.57
N GLN A 27 -9.53 15.80 5.45
CA GLN A 27 -9.69 17.02 6.24
C GLN A 27 -9.69 18.33 5.41
N THR A 28 -9.15 18.32 4.19
CA THR A 28 -9.15 19.49 3.31
C THR A 28 -10.42 19.62 2.46
N PHE A 29 -11.31 18.62 2.45
CA PHE A 29 -12.62 18.75 1.81
C PHE A 29 -13.59 19.55 2.69
N SER A 30 -14.32 20.49 2.09
CA SER A 30 -15.39 21.20 2.78
C SER A 30 -16.53 20.25 3.16
N PHE A 31 -17.22 20.52 4.27
CA PHE A 31 -18.36 19.73 4.77
C PHE A 31 -19.43 19.44 3.70
N SER A 32 -19.63 20.37 2.76
CA SER A 32 -20.57 20.23 1.63
C SER A 32 -20.16 19.16 0.60
N ASN A 33 -18.87 18.90 0.43
CA ASN A 33 -18.40 17.82 -0.46
C ASN A 33 -18.48 16.43 0.20
N ILE A 34 -18.36 16.35 1.53
CA ILE A 34 -18.48 15.10 2.30
C ILE A 34 -19.92 14.56 2.28
N GLU A 35 -20.93 15.43 2.26
CA GLU A 35 -22.34 15.02 2.10
C GLU A 35 -22.69 14.57 0.68
N LYS A 36 -22.06 15.15 -0.35
CA LYS A 36 -22.30 14.79 -1.76
C LYS A 36 -21.60 13.47 -2.14
N LEU A 37 -20.49 13.17 -1.47
CA LEU A 37 -19.75 11.92 -1.55
C LEU A 37 -20.30 10.95 -0.50
N SER A 38 -21.44 10.30 -0.80
CA SER A 38 -22.07 9.24 0.02
C SER A 38 -21.05 8.43 0.84
N THR A 39 -20.95 8.76 2.13
CA THR A 39 -19.77 8.59 3.00
C THR A 39 -19.42 7.11 3.27
N GLY A 40 -20.36 6.18 3.06
CA GLY A 40 -20.16 4.76 3.38
C GLY A 40 -19.32 3.98 2.37
N ASN A 41 -19.55 4.17 1.06
CA ASN A 41 -18.96 3.31 0.04
C ASN A 41 -17.55 3.78 -0.38
N LEU A 42 -17.31 5.10 -0.38
CA LEU A 42 -16.01 5.67 -0.73
C LEU A 42 -14.93 5.38 0.31
N VAL A 43 -15.27 5.40 1.60
CA VAL A 43 -14.33 5.07 2.69
C VAL A 43 -13.94 3.59 2.65
N VAL A 44 -14.90 2.70 2.40
CA VAL A 44 -14.64 1.26 2.25
C VAL A 44 -13.78 0.98 1.02
N ARG A 45 -14.07 1.64 -0.11
CA ARG A 45 -13.25 1.53 -1.32
C ARG A 45 -11.84 2.05 -1.09
N GLN A 46 -11.68 3.23 -0.49
CA GLN A 46 -10.37 3.77 -0.15
C GLN A 46 -9.57 2.85 0.78
N THR A 47 -10.20 2.30 1.81
CA THR A 47 -9.51 1.41 2.76
C THR A 47 -9.07 0.11 2.08
N ASN A 48 -9.92 -0.44 1.20
CA ASN A 48 -9.57 -1.60 0.38
C ASN A 48 -8.45 -1.30 -0.61
N ASP A 49 -8.46 -0.12 -1.24
CA ASP A 49 -7.43 0.30 -2.19
C ASP A 49 -6.08 0.46 -1.49
N ILE A 50 -6.03 1.09 -0.31
CA ILE A 50 -4.81 1.21 0.52
C ILE A 50 -4.28 -0.18 0.88
N THR A 51 -5.15 -1.10 1.28
CA THR A 51 -4.76 -2.47 1.65
C THR A 51 -4.22 -3.25 0.44
N GLN A 52 -4.84 -3.10 -0.73
CA GLN A 52 -4.35 -3.71 -1.96
C GLN A 52 -2.99 -3.15 -2.38
N VAL A 53 -2.78 -1.83 -2.30
CA VAL A 53 -1.48 -1.21 -2.57
C VAL A 53 -0.43 -1.72 -1.58
N GLN A 54 -0.76 -1.85 -0.29
CA GLN A 54 0.15 -2.36 0.72
C GLN A 54 0.60 -3.80 0.42
N ASN A 55 -0.33 -4.66 0.01
CA ASN A 55 -0.04 -6.03 -0.40
C ASN A 55 0.76 -6.09 -1.72
N LEU A 56 0.44 -5.24 -2.69
CA LEU A 56 1.19 -5.16 -3.95
C LEU A 56 2.64 -4.74 -3.70
N VAL A 57 2.89 -3.75 -2.83
CA VAL A 57 4.25 -3.32 -2.44
C VAL A 57 4.99 -4.47 -1.75
N MET A 58 4.33 -5.19 -0.84
CA MET A 58 4.94 -6.31 -0.14
C MET A 58 5.28 -7.48 -1.09
N LEU A 59 4.40 -7.79 -2.06
CA LEU A 59 4.63 -8.85 -3.04
C LEU A 59 5.67 -8.45 -4.08
N SER A 60 5.66 -7.21 -4.56
CA SER A 60 6.64 -6.70 -5.52
C SER A 60 8.05 -6.65 -4.92
N LEU A 61 8.22 -6.16 -3.69
CA LEU A 61 9.53 -6.16 -3.02
C LEU A 61 10.07 -7.58 -2.80
N GLN A 62 9.21 -8.54 -2.43
CA GLN A 62 9.61 -9.94 -2.27
C GLN A 62 9.90 -10.66 -3.59
N SER A 63 9.15 -10.39 -4.65
CA SER A 63 9.36 -11.02 -5.96
C SER A 63 10.59 -10.44 -6.66
N LEU A 64 10.82 -9.14 -6.57
CA LEU A 64 11.95 -8.44 -7.20
C LEU A 64 13.31 -8.90 -6.65
N THR A 65 13.35 -9.40 -5.43
CA THR A 65 14.54 -10.04 -4.83
C THR A 65 14.63 -11.53 -5.12
N ARG A 66 13.53 -12.25 -5.33
CA ARG A 66 13.52 -13.69 -5.67
C ARG A 66 13.89 -13.96 -7.12
N ILE A 67 13.42 -13.12 -8.04
CA ILE A 67 13.68 -13.20 -9.50
C ILE A 67 15.18 -13.25 -9.82
N PRO A 68 16.03 -12.32 -9.36
CA PRO A 68 17.46 -12.33 -9.66
C PRO A 68 18.18 -13.53 -9.04
N ILE A 69 17.77 -13.98 -7.85
CA ILE A 69 18.33 -15.18 -7.20
C ILE A 69 18.02 -16.43 -8.04
N MET A 70 16.78 -16.60 -8.50
CA MET A 70 16.42 -17.69 -9.41
C MET A 70 17.16 -17.59 -10.75
N PHE A 71 17.31 -16.39 -11.29
CA PHE A 71 17.99 -16.16 -12.57
C PHE A 71 19.48 -16.53 -12.51
N ILE A 72 20.18 -16.12 -11.43
CA ILE A 72 21.58 -16.50 -11.20
C ILE A 72 21.70 -18.00 -10.90
N GLY A 73 20.77 -18.56 -10.12
CA GLY A 73 20.72 -19.99 -9.81
C GLY A 73 20.35 -20.90 -10.99
N ALA A 74 19.77 -20.36 -12.06
CA ALA A 74 19.52 -21.11 -13.31
C ALA A 74 20.74 -21.10 -14.26
N PHE A 75 21.71 -20.23 -14.00
CA PHE A 75 22.92 -20.09 -14.80
C PHE A 75 24.10 -20.94 -14.27
N ILE A 76 23.98 -21.47 -13.06
CA ILE A 76 24.92 -22.39 -12.38
C ILE A 76 24.31 -23.79 -12.40
#